data_AF-A0A533UGM5-F1
#
_entry.id   AF-A0A533UGM5-F1
#
_cell.length_a   1.000
_cell.length_b   1.000
_cell.length_c   1.000
_cell.angle_alpha   90.00
_cell.angle_beta   90.00
_cell.angle_gamma   90.00
#
_symmetry.space_group_name_H-M   'P 1'
#
loop_
_entity.id
_entity.type
_entity.pdbx_description
1 polymer ?
#
loop_
_entity_poly.entity_id
_entity_poly.type
_entity_poly.pdbx_seq_one_letter_code
_entity_poly.pdbx_strand_id
1 'polypeptide(L)'
;MNTFGISGGLLVLIIGIAVMDYGLDPNVPYAYHAFYLGLAGIVMGGVIIWASSRRSQNPLLTQPYQPVSTKSLSPVESIKYRKLYEESPVMQRTVNIDGIILECNQKYAKAFGYPKNEIIGKSIFDFIAEQSIKEMRNTFDSWKETGHAENREIWFKRRDGSTFPAILSANNMYDERGKLIGSNTAIRDISDVYEARRVLVEHEKQKIQLEELQKMNLLKEEFYLSLSQECKLPLEPIKRYCESLNDQVAGNLNKEQLQAVNEIYDNTN
;
A
#
# COMPACT_ATOMS: atom_id res chain seq x y z
N MET A 1 17.87 -20.54 -10.84
CA MET A 1 17.43 -21.44 -9.74
C MET A 1 16.01 -21.92 -10.05
N ASN A 2 15.85 -23.02 -10.80
CA ASN A 2 14.54 -23.58 -11.21
C ASN A 2 14.36 -25.05 -10.79
N THR A 3 15.11 -25.53 -9.79
CA THR A 3 15.08 -26.95 -9.39
C THR A 3 13.94 -27.32 -8.44
N PHE A 4 13.16 -26.36 -7.92
CA PHE A 4 12.12 -26.61 -6.91
C PHE A 4 10.79 -27.16 -7.47
N GLY A 5 10.52 -27.01 -8.77
CA GLY A 5 9.21 -27.33 -9.36
C GLY A 5 8.91 -28.82 -9.52
N ILE A 6 9.93 -29.65 -9.79
CA ILE A 6 9.76 -31.10 -10.00
C ILE A 6 10.16 -31.87 -8.75
N SER A 7 11.24 -31.44 -8.07
CA SER A 7 11.74 -32.09 -6.86
C SER A 7 10.79 -31.93 -5.66
N GLY A 8 10.13 -30.77 -5.52
CA GLY A 8 9.17 -30.52 -4.45
C GLY A 8 7.91 -31.40 -4.55
N GLY A 9 7.38 -31.58 -5.76
CA GLY A 9 6.23 -32.47 -6.00
C GLY A 9 6.55 -33.94 -5.74
N LEU A 10 7.76 -34.37 -6.08
CA LEU A 10 8.24 -35.74 -5.85
C LEU A 10 8.43 -36.04 -4.36
N LEU A 11 8.88 -35.05 -3.58
CA LEU A 11 9.04 -35.15 -2.12
C LEU A 11 7.69 -35.28 -1.40
N VAL A 12 6.67 -34.52 -1.83
CA VAL A 12 5.29 -34.64 -1.32
C VAL A 12 4.66 -35.98 -1.69
N LEU A 13 4.94 -36.50 -2.89
CA LEU A 13 4.47 -37.83 -3.30
C LEU A 13 5.10 -38.95 -2.46
N ILE A 14 6.41 -38.87 -2.20
CA ILE A 14 7.13 -39.85 -1.36
C ILE A 14 6.63 -39.82 0.09
N ILE A 15 6.42 -38.62 0.66
CA ILE A 15 5.86 -38.48 2.01
C ILE A 15 4.42 -39.01 2.07
N GLY A 16 3.60 -38.77 1.03
CA GLY A 16 2.25 -39.28 0.94
C GLY A 16 2.17 -40.82 0.91
N ILE A 17 3.08 -41.46 0.16
CA ILE A 17 3.17 -42.93 0.10
C ILE A 17 3.65 -43.52 1.44
N ALA A 18 4.61 -42.88 2.11
CA ALA A 18 5.10 -43.33 3.42
C ALA A 18 4.02 -43.22 4.53
N VAL A 19 3.15 -42.20 4.47
CA VAL A 19 2.01 -42.04 5.39
C VAL A 19 0.90 -43.05 5.11
N MET A 20 0.74 -43.49 3.85
CA MET A 20 -0.20 -44.57 3.48
C MET A 20 0.21 -45.93 4.05
N ASP A 21 1.50 -46.25 4.08
CA ASP A 21 2.02 -47.52 4.62
C ASP A 21 1.83 -47.62 6.15
N TYR A 22 2.00 -46.50 6.86
CA TYR A 22 1.71 -46.40 8.30
C TYR A 22 0.20 -46.28 8.64
N GLY A 23 -0.62 -45.75 7.73
CA GLY A 23 -2.06 -45.55 7.93
C GLY A 23 -2.93 -46.79 7.70
N LEU A 24 -2.34 -47.89 7.21
CA LEU A 24 -3.02 -49.16 6.94
C LEU A 24 -2.81 -50.22 8.04
N ASP A 25 -2.08 -49.91 9.12
CA ASP A 25 -1.93 -50.82 10.26
C ASP A 25 -3.19 -50.78 11.16
N PRO A 26 -3.96 -51.88 11.25
CA PRO A 26 -5.20 -51.92 12.03
C PRO A 26 -5.00 -51.83 13.55
N ASN A 27 -3.76 -51.89 14.06
CA ASN A 27 -3.48 -51.87 15.50
C ASN A 27 -3.23 -50.47 16.08
N VAL A 28 -3.21 -49.42 15.25
CA VAL A 28 -2.87 -48.06 15.70
C VAL A 28 -4.12 -47.17 15.72
N PRO A 29 -4.60 -46.70 16.90
CA PRO A 29 -5.89 -46.01 17.03
C PRO A 29 -5.96 -44.64 16.30
N TYR A 30 -4.83 -44.08 15.87
CA TYR A 30 -4.75 -42.79 15.15
C TYR A 30 -4.52 -42.94 13.62
N ALA A 31 -4.46 -44.16 13.09
CA ALA A 31 -4.11 -44.46 11.70
C ALA A 31 -5.02 -43.74 10.69
N TYR A 32 -6.32 -43.68 10.96
CA TYR A 32 -7.29 -43.01 10.08
C TYR A 32 -7.07 -41.49 9.98
N HIS A 33 -6.67 -40.82 11.07
CA HIS A 33 -6.44 -39.37 11.05
C HIS A 33 -5.18 -39.00 10.25
N ALA A 34 -4.12 -39.81 10.36
CA ALA A 34 -2.92 -39.65 9.56
C ALA A 34 -3.21 -39.84 8.05
N PHE A 35 -4.04 -40.82 7.70
CA PHE A 35 -4.46 -41.07 6.32
C PHE A 35 -5.21 -39.87 5.70
N TYR A 36 -6.18 -39.30 6.41
CA TYR A 36 -6.94 -38.13 5.92
C TYR A 36 -6.08 -36.85 5.84
N LEU A 37 -5.12 -36.65 6.76
CA LEU A 37 -4.17 -35.53 6.69
C LEU A 37 -3.23 -35.65 5.48
N GLY A 38 -2.77 -36.86 5.14
CA GLY A 38 -1.96 -37.11 3.95
C GLY A 38 -2.72 -36.81 2.65
N LEU A 39 -3.96 -37.29 2.53
CA LEU A 39 -4.82 -36.99 1.38
C LEU A 39 -5.09 -35.49 1.24
N ALA A 40 -5.36 -34.78 2.34
CA ALA A 40 -5.59 -33.34 2.32
C ALA A 40 -4.35 -32.55 1.84
N GLY A 41 -3.15 -32.96 2.23
CA GLY A 41 -1.89 -32.35 1.78
C GLY A 41 -1.66 -32.49 0.28
N ILE A 42 -1.95 -33.66 -0.30
CA ILE A 42 -1.82 -33.92 -1.74
C ILE A 42 -2.80 -33.05 -2.54
N VAL A 43 -4.06 -32.97 -2.09
CA VAL A 43 -5.09 -32.14 -2.75
C VAL A 43 -4.71 -30.65 -2.69
N MET A 44 -4.25 -30.16 -1.54
CA MET A 44 -3.87 -28.76 -1.37
C MET A 44 -2.64 -28.38 -2.20
N GLY A 45 -1.63 -29.25 -2.26
CA GLY A 45 -0.46 -29.08 -3.13
C GLY A 45 -0.82 -29.07 -4.62
N GLY A 46 -1.73 -29.97 -5.04
CA GLY A 46 -2.28 -29.99 -6.40
C GLY A 46 -3.01 -28.70 -6.77
N VAL A 47 -3.81 -28.14 -5.86
CA VAL A 47 -4.52 -26.86 -6.08
C VAL A 47 -3.55 -25.68 -6.21
N ILE A 48 -2.46 -25.64 -5.42
CA ILE A 48 -1.45 -24.58 -5.50
C ILE A 48 -0.66 -24.67 -6.82
N ILE A 49 -0.26 -25.88 -7.24
CA ILE A 49 0.42 -26.10 -8.52
C ILE A 49 -0.52 -25.77 -9.68
N TRP A 50 -1.79 -26.17 -9.60
CA TRP A 50 -2.79 -25.84 -10.62
C TRP A 50 -3.08 -24.33 -10.68
N ALA A 51 -3.21 -23.64 -9.55
CA ALA A 51 -3.43 -22.19 -9.49
C ALA A 51 -2.22 -21.38 -10.01
N SER A 52 -1.00 -21.80 -9.69
CA SER A 52 0.22 -21.18 -10.21
C SER A 52 0.43 -21.46 -11.70
N SER A 53 0.12 -22.67 -12.17
CA SER A 53 0.10 -23.02 -13.60
C SER A 53 -0.96 -22.23 -14.37
N ARG A 54 -2.17 -22.05 -13.83
CA ARG A 54 -3.25 -21.28 -14.46
C ARG A 54 -2.89 -19.79 -14.66
N ARG A 55 -2.12 -19.21 -13.73
CA ARG A 55 -1.63 -17.83 -13.85
C ARG A 55 -0.61 -17.67 -14.99
N SER A 56 0.20 -18.70 -15.22
CA SER A 56 1.15 -18.80 -16.35
C SER A 56 0.45 -19.10 -17.68
N GLN A 57 -0.67 -19.83 -17.65
CA GLN A 57 -1.40 -20.33 -18.82
C GLN A 57 -2.64 -19.51 -19.23
N ASN A 58 -2.79 -18.25 -18.80
CA ASN A 58 -3.79 -17.37 -19.42
C ASN A 58 -3.30 -17.00 -20.84
N PRO A 59 -3.83 -17.62 -21.92
CA PRO A 59 -3.24 -17.50 -23.25
C PRO A 59 -3.66 -16.20 -23.96
N LEU A 60 -4.58 -15.43 -23.37
CA LEU A 60 -5.06 -14.16 -23.95
C LEU A 60 -4.00 -13.05 -23.89
N LEU A 61 -2.92 -13.22 -23.11
CA LEU A 61 -1.83 -12.24 -22.99
C LEU A 61 -0.44 -12.79 -23.40
N THR A 62 -0.34 -14.06 -23.80
CA THR A 62 0.95 -14.72 -24.13
C THR A 62 0.95 -15.45 -25.47
N GLN A 63 0.10 -15.04 -26.43
CA GLN A 63 0.37 -15.43 -27.81
C GLN A 63 1.72 -14.80 -28.22
N PRO A 64 2.71 -15.60 -28.67
CA PRO A 64 3.91 -15.03 -29.26
C PRO A 64 3.47 -14.15 -30.41
N TYR A 65 3.79 -12.86 -30.33
CA TYR A 65 3.53 -11.89 -31.39
C TYR A 65 4.14 -12.44 -32.68
N GLN A 66 3.28 -12.98 -33.54
CA GLN A 66 3.63 -13.34 -34.90
C GLN A 66 3.82 -12.00 -35.61
N PRO A 67 5.04 -11.64 -36.08
CA PRO A 67 5.19 -10.42 -36.84
C PRO A 67 4.27 -10.52 -38.06
N VAL A 68 3.22 -9.68 -38.08
CA VAL A 68 2.35 -9.56 -39.24
C VAL A 68 3.27 -9.16 -40.39
N SER A 69 3.35 -10.05 -41.38
CA SER A 69 4.03 -9.88 -42.66
C SER A 69 4.06 -8.42 -43.12
N THR A 70 5.23 -7.98 -43.57
CA THR A 70 5.52 -6.71 -44.25
C THR A 70 4.71 -6.53 -45.54
N LYS A 71 3.39 -6.48 -45.43
CA LYS A 71 2.65 -5.50 -46.22
C LYS A 71 3.08 -4.16 -45.67
N SER A 72 3.71 -3.34 -46.51
CA SER A 72 3.75 -1.89 -46.27
C SER A 72 2.35 -1.51 -45.80
N LEU A 73 2.22 -1.05 -44.55
CA LEU A 73 0.95 -0.61 -44.00
C LEU A 73 0.27 0.20 -45.08
N SER A 74 -0.96 -0.18 -45.45
CA SER A 74 -1.68 0.64 -46.42
C SER A 74 -1.68 2.08 -45.88
N PRO A 75 -1.59 3.11 -46.73
CA PRO A 75 -1.56 4.50 -46.25
C PRO A 75 -2.64 4.78 -45.20
N VAL A 76 -3.82 4.18 -45.39
CA VAL A 76 -4.98 4.24 -44.49
C VAL A 76 -4.71 3.59 -43.12
N GLU A 77 -4.13 2.39 -43.07
CA GLU A 77 -3.78 1.72 -41.80
C GLU A 77 -2.69 2.48 -41.04
N SER A 78 -1.65 2.97 -41.74
CA SER A 78 -0.57 3.74 -41.11
C SER A 78 -1.09 5.01 -40.44
N ILE A 79 -2.05 5.71 -41.08
CA ILE A 79 -2.73 6.88 -40.53
C ILE A 79 -3.54 6.49 -39.29
N LYS A 80 -4.27 5.37 -39.35
CA LYS A 80 -5.06 4.86 -38.21
C LYS A 80 -4.18 4.57 -36.99
N TYR A 81 -3.06 3.84 -37.16
CA TYR A 81 -2.16 3.53 -36.05
C TYR A 81 -1.50 4.79 -35.47
N ARG A 82 -1.03 5.70 -36.34
CA ARG A 82 -0.45 6.97 -35.90
C ARG A 82 -1.46 7.77 -35.09
N LYS A 83 -2.71 7.85 -35.55
CA LYS A 83 -3.78 8.55 -34.83
C LYS A 83 -4.03 7.94 -33.44
N LEU A 84 -4.15 6.61 -33.35
CA LEU A 84 -4.33 5.91 -32.07
C LEU A 84 -3.17 6.13 -31.10
N TYR A 85 -1.94 6.12 -31.60
CA TYR A 85 -0.74 6.39 -30.81
C TYR A 85 -0.72 7.83 -30.28
N GLU A 86 -0.97 8.80 -31.17
CA GLU A 86 -0.92 10.23 -30.85
C GLU A 86 -2.05 10.70 -29.94
N GLU A 87 -3.25 10.17 -30.14
CA GLU A 87 -4.45 10.49 -29.35
C GLU A 87 -4.60 9.60 -28.11
N SER A 88 -3.66 8.69 -27.85
CA SER A 88 -3.68 7.83 -26.68
C SER A 88 -3.74 8.65 -25.38
N PRO A 89 -4.64 8.30 -24.43
CA PRO A 89 -4.75 9.01 -23.16
C PRO A 89 -3.57 8.73 -22.22
N VAL A 90 -2.75 7.72 -22.54
CA VAL A 90 -1.58 7.32 -21.78
C VAL A 90 -0.33 7.87 -22.45
N MET A 91 0.67 8.27 -21.65
CA MET A 91 1.96 8.69 -22.18
C MET A 91 2.67 7.46 -22.76
N GLN A 92 3.10 7.54 -24.01
CA GLN A 92 3.79 6.44 -24.68
C GLN A 92 5.09 6.93 -25.28
N ARG A 93 6.12 6.09 -25.21
CA ARG A 93 7.40 6.32 -25.88
C ARG A 93 8.04 5.02 -26.32
N THR A 94 8.86 5.12 -27.34
CA THR A 94 9.74 4.05 -27.82
C THR A 94 11.19 4.47 -27.63
N VAL A 95 12.01 3.55 -27.15
CA VAL A 95 13.44 3.78 -26.92
C VAL A 95 14.27 2.69 -27.58
N ASN A 96 15.51 2.98 -27.95
CA ASN A 96 16.46 1.95 -28.39
C ASN A 96 17.08 1.21 -27.19
N ILE A 97 17.97 0.26 -27.47
CA ILE A 97 18.69 -0.56 -26.45
C ILE A 97 19.59 0.26 -25.50
N ASP A 98 19.95 1.48 -25.89
CA ASP A 98 20.77 2.40 -25.10
C ASP A 98 19.91 3.38 -24.28
N GLY A 99 18.58 3.27 -24.37
CA GLY A 99 17.65 4.15 -23.67
C GLY A 99 17.54 5.54 -24.32
N ILE A 100 17.87 5.66 -25.62
CA ILE A 100 17.62 6.87 -26.41
C ILE A 100 16.19 6.85 -26.92
N ILE A 101 15.46 7.95 -26.72
CA ILE A 101 14.07 8.09 -27.15
C ILE A 101 14.02 8.21 -28.68
N LEU A 102 13.35 7.26 -29.33
CA LEU A 102 13.14 7.23 -30.78
C LEU A 102 11.84 7.92 -31.16
N GLU A 103 10.79 7.69 -30.38
CA GLU A 103 9.46 8.26 -30.62
C GLU A 103 8.74 8.46 -29.28
N CYS A 104 7.84 9.44 -29.23
CA CYS A 104 6.90 9.61 -28.15
C CYS A 104 5.57 10.14 -28.69
N ASN A 105 4.46 9.90 -28.01
CA ASN A 105 3.17 10.45 -28.40
C ASN A 105 2.96 11.88 -27.88
N GLN A 106 1.93 12.56 -28.39
CA GLN A 106 1.62 13.93 -27.99
C GLN A 106 1.35 14.06 -26.49
N LYS A 107 0.72 13.05 -25.88
CA LYS A 107 0.43 13.02 -24.44
C LYS A 107 1.71 13.03 -23.60
N TYR A 108 2.72 12.24 -23.99
CA TYR A 108 4.05 12.26 -23.35
C TYR A 108 4.68 13.65 -23.46
N ALA A 109 4.77 14.21 -24.66
CA ALA A 109 5.40 15.52 -24.87
C ALA A 109 4.73 16.63 -24.04
N LYS A 110 3.39 16.69 -24.07
CA LYS A 110 2.59 17.64 -23.29
C LYS A 110 2.81 17.49 -21.78
N ALA A 111 2.82 16.24 -21.28
CA ALA A 111 3.03 16.01 -19.86
C ALA A 111 4.41 16.48 -19.41
N PHE A 112 5.48 16.14 -20.15
CA PHE A 112 6.83 16.55 -19.77
C PHE A 112 7.11 18.05 -20.01
N GLY A 113 6.24 18.76 -20.76
CA GLY A 113 6.39 20.18 -21.05
C GLY A 113 7.43 20.50 -22.14
N TYR A 114 7.76 19.51 -22.98
CA TYR A 114 8.72 19.66 -24.07
C TYR A 114 8.03 19.44 -25.43
N PRO A 115 8.47 20.14 -26.48
CA PRO A 115 8.10 19.76 -27.84
C PRO A 115 8.81 18.45 -28.22
N LYS A 116 8.18 17.64 -29.08
CA LYS A 116 8.70 16.30 -29.44
C LYS A 116 10.12 16.31 -30.00
N ASN A 117 10.45 17.30 -30.82
CA ASN A 117 11.78 17.45 -31.42
C ASN A 117 12.90 17.70 -30.39
N GLU A 118 12.57 18.20 -29.19
CA GLU A 118 13.53 18.34 -28.09
C GLU A 118 13.66 17.05 -27.26
N ILE A 119 12.69 16.15 -27.34
CA ILE A 119 12.66 14.87 -26.61
C ILE A 119 13.34 13.77 -27.41
N ILE A 120 13.06 13.69 -28.72
CA ILE A 120 13.61 12.65 -29.59
C ILE A 120 15.14 12.78 -29.65
N GLY A 121 15.83 11.65 -29.51
CA GLY A 121 17.29 11.58 -29.47
C GLY A 121 17.91 11.84 -28.09
N LYS A 122 17.11 12.20 -27.07
CA LYS A 122 17.58 12.35 -25.69
C LYS A 122 17.59 11.01 -24.94
N SER A 123 18.38 10.96 -23.88
CA SER A 123 18.39 9.82 -22.98
C SER A 123 17.14 9.83 -22.09
N ILE A 124 16.55 8.66 -21.82
CA ILE A 124 15.48 8.56 -20.83
C ILE A 124 15.88 9.07 -19.45
N PHE A 125 17.17 9.01 -19.10
CA PHE A 125 17.69 9.45 -17.80
C PHE A 125 17.62 10.97 -17.62
N ASP A 126 17.58 11.75 -18.71
CA ASP A 126 17.48 13.22 -18.66
C ASP A 126 16.15 13.69 -18.05
N PHE A 127 15.12 12.84 -18.12
CA PHE A 127 13.75 13.11 -17.69
C PHE A 127 13.39 12.49 -16.34
N ILE A 128 14.37 11.94 -15.61
CA ILE A 128 14.16 11.29 -14.32
C ILE A 128 14.49 12.28 -13.20
N ALA A 129 13.67 12.30 -12.16
CA ALA A 129 13.96 13.06 -10.95
C ALA A 129 15.11 12.39 -10.19
N GLU A 130 15.95 13.20 -9.52
CA GLU A 130 17.17 12.72 -8.84
C GLU A 130 16.91 11.53 -7.90
N GLN A 131 15.82 11.61 -7.12
CA GLN A 131 15.40 10.57 -6.19
C GLN A 131 15.08 9.20 -6.82
N SER A 132 14.77 9.17 -8.12
CA SER A 132 14.42 7.93 -8.84
C SER A 132 15.47 7.50 -9.87
N ILE A 133 16.63 8.16 -9.97
CA ILE A 133 17.69 7.77 -10.92
C ILE A 133 18.15 6.32 -10.67
N LYS A 134 18.34 5.94 -9.40
CA LYS A 134 18.77 4.58 -9.02
C LYS A 134 17.72 3.54 -9.40
N GLU A 135 16.46 3.79 -9.05
CA GLU A 135 15.35 2.88 -9.38
C GLU A 135 15.13 2.75 -10.89
N MET A 136 15.30 3.84 -11.64
CA MET A 136 15.22 3.81 -13.09
C MET A 136 16.37 2.98 -13.69
N ARG A 137 17.59 3.10 -13.14
CA ARG A 137 18.74 2.29 -13.58
C ARG A 137 18.49 0.80 -13.33
N ASN A 138 18.07 0.44 -12.12
CA ASN A 138 17.71 -0.94 -11.77
C ASN A 138 16.60 -1.47 -12.69
N THR A 139 15.59 -0.65 -12.97
CA THR A 139 14.50 -1.00 -13.89
C THR A 139 15.00 -1.23 -15.31
N PHE A 140 15.88 -0.36 -15.81
CA PHE A 140 16.45 -0.46 -17.14
C PHE A 140 17.34 -1.70 -17.31
N ASP A 141 18.17 -1.99 -16.31
CA ASP A 141 19.03 -3.18 -16.32
C ASP A 141 18.19 -4.47 -16.22
N SER A 142 17.20 -4.51 -15.33
CA SER A 142 16.25 -5.62 -15.22
C SER A 142 15.43 -5.82 -16.49
N TRP A 143 15.04 -4.74 -17.17
CA TRP A 143 14.36 -4.80 -18.46
C TRP A 143 15.25 -5.43 -19.54
N LYS A 144 16.56 -5.10 -19.59
CA LYS A 144 17.50 -5.72 -20.54
C LYS A 144 17.63 -7.23 -20.33
N GLU A 145 17.57 -7.69 -19.09
CA GLU A 145 17.68 -9.12 -18.75
C GLU A 145 16.38 -9.90 -18.99
N THR A 146 15.25 -9.34 -18.57
CA THR A 146 13.95 -10.05 -18.54
C THR A 146 13.08 -9.78 -19.76
N GLY A 147 13.34 -8.68 -20.46
CA GLY A 147 12.60 -8.22 -21.63
C GLY A 147 11.30 -7.48 -21.36
N HIS A 148 11.00 -7.23 -20.08
CA HIS A 148 9.85 -6.44 -19.66
C HIS A 148 10.12 -5.71 -18.34
N ALA A 149 9.36 -4.67 -18.08
CA ALA A 149 9.25 -4.06 -16.77
C ALA A 149 7.78 -3.77 -16.50
N GLU A 150 7.28 -4.13 -15.33
CA GLU A 150 5.88 -3.97 -14.97
C GLU A 150 5.74 -3.10 -13.73
N ASN A 151 4.83 -2.12 -13.82
CA ASN A 151 4.34 -1.31 -12.71
C ASN A 151 5.45 -0.69 -11.85
N ARG A 152 6.51 -0.18 -12.49
CA ARG A 152 7.63 0.46 -11.81
C ARG A 152 7.28 1.90 -11.48
N GLU A 153 7.27 2.23 -10.21
CA GLU A 153 7.03 3.60 -9.77
C GLU A 153 8.31 4.43 -9.88
N ILE A 154 8.27 5.47 -10.70
CA ILE A 154 9.40 6.33 -11.02
C ILE A 154 8.94 7.77 -10.94
N TRP A 155 9.75 8.61 -10.30
CA TRP A 155 9.56 10.05 -10.33
C TRP A 155 10.24 10.65 -11.54
N PHE A 156 9.46 11.36 -12.34
CA PHE A 156 9.90 12.04 -13.54
C PHE A 156 10.07 13.53 -13.28
N LYS A 157 10.86 14.18 -14.13
CA LYS A 157 11.15 15.62 -14.09
C LYS A 157 10.65 16.28 -15.37
N ARG A 158 9.88 17.36 -15.23
CA ARG A 158 9.36 18.17 -16.32
C ARG A 158 10.37 19.26 -16.74
N ARG A 159 10.07 19.99 -17.82
CA ARG A 159 10.92 21.10 -18.33
C ARG A 159 11.12 22.23 -17.32
N ASP A 160 10.09 22.53 -16.54
CA ASP A 160 10.12 23.58 -15.50
C ASP A 160 10.84 23.14 -14.22
N GLY A 161 11.35 21.90 -14.16
CA GLY A 161 12.00 21.33 -12.99
C GLY A 161 11.05 20.69 -11.97
N SER A 162 9.73 20.83 -12.13
CA SER A 162 8.75 20.12 -11.30
C SER A 162 8.86 18.61 -11.50
N THR A 163 8.49 17.87 -10.47
CA THR A 163 8.52 16.40 -10.50
C THR A 163 7.13 15.82 -10.32
N PHE A 164 6.92 14.61 -10.84
CA PHE A 164 5.67 13.89 -10.68
C PHE A 164 5.90 12.39 -10.58
N PRO A 165 5.16 11.68 -9.70
CA PRO A 165 5.21 10.23 -9.65
C PRO A 165 4.45 9.62 -10.82
N ALA A 166 5.01 8.59 -11.42
CA ALA A 166 4.32 7.82 -12.45
C ALA A 166 4.65 6.34 -12.38
N ILE A 167 3.71 5.52 -12.84
CA ILE A 167 3.90 4.08 -13.04
C ILE A 167 4.34 3.86 -14.48
N LEU A 168 5.47 3.18 -14.64
CA LEU A 168 6.07 2.81 -15.92
C LEU A 168 5.95 1.30 -16.14
N SER A 169 5.50 0.93 -17.34
CA SER A 169 5.55 -0.45 -17.84
C SER A 169 6.15 -0.46 -19.24
N ALA A 170 7.05 -1.40 -19.51
CA ALA A 170 7.86 -1.45 -20.71
C ALA A 170 7.95 -2.89 -21.24
N ASN A 171 7.84 -3.07 -22.55
CA ASN A 171 7.99 -4.36 -23.22
C ASN A 171 9.07 -4.27 -24.30
N ASN A 172 9.79 -5.37 -24.52
CA ASN A 172 10.74 -5.47 -25.62
C ASN A 172 10.07 -5.30 -26.98
N MET A 173 10.83 -4.68 -27.89
CA MET A 173 10.56 -4.65 -29.31
C MET A 173 11.67 -5.42 -30.02
N TYR A 174 11.29 -6.30 -30.93
CA TYR A 174 12.19 -7.10 -31.73
C TYR A 174 12.04 -6.76 -33.20
N ASP A 175 13.12 -6.87 -33.98
CA ASP A 175 13.03 -6.85 -35.43
C ASP A 175 12.52 -8.19 -35.99
N GLU A 176 12.32 -8.26 -37.31
CA GLU A 176 11.88 -9.47 -38.02
C GLU A 176 12.83 -10.67 -37.85
N ARG A 177 14.08 -10.42 -37.49
CA ARG A 177 15.11 -11.44 -37.26
C ARG A 177 15.18 -11.87 -35.79
N GLY A 178 14.31 -11.35 -34.94
CA GLY A 178 14.27 -11.63 -33.50
C GLY A 178 15.34 -10.91 -32.69
N LYS A 179 16.02 -9.90 -33.25
CA LYS A 179 16.99 -9.08 -32.53
C LYS A 179 16.27 -8.00 -31.73
N LEU A 180 16.63 -7.85 -30.46
CA LEU A 180 16.15 -6.76 -29.60
C LEU A 180 16.55 -5.41 -30.21
N ILE A 181 15.57 -4.58 -30.53
CA ILE A 181 15.78 -3.23 -31.10
C ILE A 181 15.49 -2.12 -30.09
N GLY A 182 14.77 -2.42 -29.01
CA GLY A 182 14.40 -1.42 -28.02
C GLY A 182 13.19 -1.81 -27.19
N SER A 183 12.50 -0.81 -26.65
CA SER A 183 11.28 -1.00 -25.87
C SER A 183 10.18 -0.04 -26.28
N ASN A 184 8.94 -0.53 -26.21
CA ASN A 184 7.76 0.31 -26.11
C ASN A 184 7.34 0.45 -24.64
N THR A 185 7.15 1.70 -24.18
CA THR A 185 6.88 2.03 -22.80
C THR A 185 5.57 2.82 -22.68
N ALA A 186 4.72 2.40 -21.74
CA ALA A 186 3.56 3.14 -21.28
C ALA A 186 3.82 3.74 -19.89
N ILE A 187 3.47 5.00 -19.71
CA ILE A 187 3.68 5.74 -18.47
C ILE A 187 2.35 6.37 -18.05
N ARG A 188 1.97 6.16 -16.79
CA ARG A 188 0.77 6.71 -16.18
C ARG A 188 1.16 7.60 -15.02
N ASP A 189 0.84 8.88 -15.12
CA ASP A 189 0.95 9.84 -14.01
C ASP A 189 0.00 9.37 -12.89
N ILE A 190 0.51 9.33 -11.64
CA ILE A 190 -0.25 8.93 -10.45
C ILE A 190 -0.25 10.03 -9.38
N SER A 191 -0.04 11.29 -9.80
CA SER A 191 -0.06 12.45 -8.89
C SER A 191 -1.38 12.55 -8.12
N ASP A 192 -2.50 12.23 -8.77
CA ASP A 192 -3.84 12.19 -8.18
C ASP A 192 -3.97 11.15 -7.06
N VAL A 193 -3.39 9.96 -7.28
CA VAL A 193 -3.34 8.89 -6.26
C VAL A 193 -2.54 9.34 -5.04
N TYR A 194 -1.43 10.04 -5.27
CA TYR A 194 -0.58 10.59 -4.21
C TYR A 194 -1.28 11.70 -3.42
N GLU A 195 -1.93 12.62 -4.12
CA GLU A 195 -2.72 13.70 -3.52
C GLU A 195 -3.85 13.13 -2.64
N ALA A 196 -4.61 12.16 -3.17
CA ALA A 196 -5.67 11.50 -2.44
C ALA A 196 -5.15 10.76 -1.20
N ARG A 197 -4.03 10.04 -1.34
CA ARG A 197 -3.38 9.35 -0.20
C ARG A 197 -2.93 10.35 0.87
N ARG A 198 -2.35 11.49 0.49
CA ARG A 198 -1.91 12.52 1.44
C ARG A 198 -3.09 13.06 2.25
N VAL A 199 -4.22 13.35 1.61
CA VAL A 199 -5.43 13.84 2.29
C VAL A 199 -5.96 12.81 3.28
N LEU A 200 -5.99 11.52 2.91
CA LEU A 200 -6.43 10.45 3.80
C LEU A 200 -5.54 10.33 5.05
N VAL A 201 -4.22 10.34 4.87
CA VAL A 201 -3.25 10.25 5.98
C VAL A 201 -3.40 11.43 6.94
N GLU A 202 -3.60 12.64 6.43
CA GLU A 202 -3.80 13.83 7.26
C GLU A 202 -5.11 13.73 8.06
N HIS A 203 -6.20 13.26 7.43
CA HIS A 203 -7.47 13.08 8.11
C HIS A 203 -7.40 12.00 9.21
N GLU A 204 -6.69 10.88 8.97
CA GLU A 204 -6.45 9.86 10.00
C GLU A 204 -5.68 10.42 11.19
N LYS A 205 -4.64 11.22 10.94
CA LYS A 205 -3.86 11.88 11.99
C LYS A 205 -4.72 12.83 12.84
N GLN A 206 -5.55 13.64 12.20
CA GLN A 206 -6.48 14.55 12.88
C GLN A 206 -7.50 13.79 13.73
N LYS A 207 -8.00 12.65 13.23
CA LYS A 207 -8.91 11.79 13.98
C LYS A 207 -8.26 11.22 15.25
N ILE A 208 -7.04 10.72 15.14
CA ILE A 208 -6.28 10.19 16.30
C ILE A 208 -6.08 11.30 17.35
N GLN A 209 -5.67 12.50 16.91
CA GLN A 209 -5.50 13.64 17.82
C GLN A 209 -6.80 14.04 18.52
N LEU A 210 -7.93 14.01 17.80
CA LEU A 210 -9.24 14.32 18.37
C LEU A 210 -9.64 13.27 19.42
N GLU A 211 -9.42 11.98 19.14
CA GLU A 211 -9.69 10.89 20.09
C GLU A 211 -8.83 11.00 21.35
N GLU A 212 -7.54 11.35 21.22
CA GLU A 212 -6.65 11.63 22.36
C GLU A 212 -7.13 12.81 23.19
N LEU A 213 -7.52 13.91 22.53
CA LEU A 213 -8.05 15.10 23.20
C LEU A 213 -9.35 14.79 23.95
N GLN A 214 -10.25 14.00 23.36
CA GLN A 214 -11.49 13.57 24.01
C GLN A 214 -11.19 12.71 25.25
N LYS A 215 -10.26 11.76 25.17
CA LYS A 215 -9.84 10.96 26.32
C LYS A 215 -9.24 11.82 27.44
N MET A 216 -8.38 12.77 27.07
CA MET A 216 -7.80 13.72 28.04
C MET A 216 -8.88 14.58 28.70
N ASN A 217 -9.88 15.04 27.95
CA ASN A 217 -11.00 15.78 28.51
C ASN A 217 -11.86 14.93 29.46
N LEU A 218 -12.19 13.69 29.08
CA LEU A 218 -12.94 12.78 29.95
C LEU A 218 -12.17 12.46 31.23
N LEU A 219 -10.88 12.15 31.13
CA LEU A 219 -10.03 11.90 32.30
C LEU A 219 -9.94 13.14 33.21
N LYS A 220 -9.88 14.33 32.61
CA LYS A 220 -9.88 15.60 33.35
C LYS A 220 -11.20 15.79 34.10
N GLU A 221 -12.34 15.53 33.46
CA GLU A 221 -13.66 15.61 34.10
C GLU A 221 -13.81 14.62 35.24
N GLU A 222 -13.42 13.36 35.03
CA GLU A 222 -13.41 12.31 36.06
C GLU A 222 -12.53 12.71 37.25
N PHE A 223 -11.33 13.22 36.98
CA PHE A 223 -10.42 13.72 38.01
C PHE A 223 -11.04 14.88 38.81
N TYR A 224 -11.66 15.86 38.17
CA TYR A 224 -12.33 16.96 38.87
C TYR A 224 -13.50 16.49 39.74
N LEU A 225 -14.28 15.52 39.26
CA LEU A 225 -15.39 14.93 40.03
C LEU A 225 -14.87 14.18 41.26
N SER A 226 -13.83 13.35 41.08
CA SER A 226 -13.18 12.61 42.16
C SER A 226 -12.59 13.54 43.22
N LEU A 227 -11.83 14.58 42.83
CA LEU A 227 -11.30 15.57 43.76
C LEU A 227 -12.40 16.29 44.54
N SER A 228 -13.46 16.71 43.84
CA SER A 228 -14.58 17.41 44.48
C SER A 228 -15.26 16.52 45.53
N GLN A 229 -15.41 15.24 45.24
CA GLN A 229 -15.99 14.28 46.18
C GLN A 229 -15.06 14.03 47.37
N GLU A 230 -13.77 13.78 47.13
CA GLU A 230 -12.79 13.54 48.19
C GLU A 230 -12.60 14.75 49.10
N CYS A 231 -12.62 15.97 48.57
CA CYS A 231 -12.54 17.19 49.38
C CYS A 231 -13.81 17.45 50.21
N LYS A 232 -15.00 17.02 49.75
CA LYS A 232 -16.26 17.19 50.49
C LYS A 232 -16.41 16.22 51.66
N LEU A 233 -15.97 14.98 51.50
CA LEU A 233 -16.09 13.93 52.52
C LEU A 233 -15.61 14.34 53.93
N PRO A 234 -14.43 14.97 54.11
CA PRO A 234 -13.98 15.41 55.43
C PRO A 234 -14.71 16.65 55.95
N LEU A 235 -15.36 17.44 55.09
CA LEU A 235 -16.12 18.64 55.47
C LEU A 235 -17.52 18.30 55.98
N GLU A 236 -18.14 17.22 55.51
CA GLU A 236 -19.48 16.79 55.93
C GLU A 236 -19.63 16.59 57.45
N PRO A 237 -18.71 15.87 58.15
CA PRO A 237 -18.77 15.78 59.60
C PRO A 237 -18.57 17.13 60.29
N ILE A 238 -17.63 17.97 59.80
CA ILE A 238 -17.35 19.30 60.37
C ILE A 238 -18.61 20.16 60.28
N LYS A 239 -19.28 20.16 59.12
CA LYS A 239 -20.53 20.87 58.88
C LYS A 239 -21.62 20.42 59.84
N ARG A 240 -21.83 19.10 59.99
CA ARG A 240 -22.79 18.54 60.97
C ARG A 240 -22.49 18.95 62.41
N TYR A 241 -21.22 18.97 62.82
CA TYR A 241 -20.85 19.43 64.15
C TYR A 241 -21.11 20.92 64.34
N CYS A 242 -20.84 21.74 63.32
CA CYS A 242 -21.18 23.16 63.35
C CYS A 242 -22.70 23.39 63.48
N GLU A 243 -23.53 22.64 62.74
CA GLU A 243 -25.00 22.69 62.85
C GLU A 243 -25.46 22.33 64.27
N SER A 244 -24.98 21.21 64.82
CA SER A 244 -25.34 20.76 66.17
C SER A 244 -24.95 21.76 67.27
N LEU A 245 -23.80 22.42 67.12
CA LEU A 245 -23.34 23.49 68.00
C LEU A 245 -24.22 24.75 67.86
N ASN A 246 -24.64 25.08 66.65
CA ASN A 246 -25.52 26.22 66.37
C ASN A 246 -26.94 25.99 66.94
N ASP A 247 -27.43 24.74 66.88
CA ASP A 247 -28.70 24.29 67.46
C ASP A 247 -28.66 24.16 68.99
N GLN A 248 -27.53 24.48 69.63
CA GLN A 248 -27.32 24.44 71.08
C GLN A 248 -27.54 23.06 71.71
N VAL A 249 -27.46 21.97 70.92
CA VAL A 249 -27.65 20.59 71.39
C VAL A 249 -26.61 20.18 72.44
N ALA A 250 -25.41 20.77 72.36
CA ALA A 250 -24.31 20.55 73.31
C ALA A 250 -24.15 21.66 74.36
N GLY A 251 -25.07 22.62 74.42
CA GLY A 251 -25.04 23.78 75.34
C GLY A 251 -25.01 25.14 74.63
N ASN A 252 -25.10 26.22 75.42
CA ASN A 252 -25.14 27.59 74.90
C ASN A 252 -23.74 28.10 74.53
N LEU A 253 -23.61 28.63 73.32
CA LEU A 253 -22.40 29.31 72.85
C LEU A 253 -22.40 30.79 73.23
N ASN A 254 -21.22 31.34 73.53
CA ASN A 254 -21.07 32.79 73.62
C ASN A 254 -21.00 33.44 72.22
N LYS A 255 -21.02 34.78 72.16
CA LYS A 255 -21.14 35.52 70.91
C LYS A 255 -19.95 35.29 69.95
N GLU A 256 -18.73 35.20 70.48
CA GLU A 256 -17.50 34.99 69.71
C GLU A 256 -17.41 33.55 69.19
N GLN A 257 -17.80 32.57 70.02
CA GLN A 257 -17.87 31.15 69.64
C GLN A 257 -18.90 30.92 68.54
N LEU A 258 -20.08 31.53 68.65
CA LEU A 258 -21.12 31.46 67.63
C LEU A 258 -20.64 32.04 66.28
N GLN A 259 -19.90 33.16 66.33
CA GLN A 259 -19.33 33.78 65.14
C GLN A 259 -18.30 32.86 64.46
N ALA A 260 -17.39 32.25 65.23
CA ALA A 260 -16.41 31.32 64.69
C ALA A 260 -17.05 30.05 64.09
N VAL A 261 -18.09 29.50 64.73
CA VAL A 261 -18.84 28.34 64.20
C VAL A 261 -19.53 28.68 62.89
N ASN A 262 -20.16 29.86 62.79
CA ASN A 262 -20.80 30.30 61.55
C ASN A 262 -19.78 30.55 60.43
N GLU A 263 -18.62 31.13 60.74
CA GLU A 263 -17.55 31.33 59.75
C GLU A 263 -17.00 29.99 59.21
N ILE A 264 -16.82 28.99 60.08
CA ILE A 264 -16.44 27.64 59.64
C ILE A 264 -17.55 27.02 58.78
N TYR A 265 -18.80 27.13 59.20
CA TYR A 265 -19.96 26.60 58.47
C TYR A 265 -20.09 27.19 57.07
N ASP A 266 -20.02 28.52 56.95
CA ASP A 266 -20.15 29.24 55.68
C ASP A 266 -19.02 28.89 54.71
N ASN A 267 -17.79 28.70 55.23
CA ASN A 267 -16.62 28.30 54.44
C ASN A 267 -16.61 26.81 54.04
N THR A 268 -17.54 26.00 54.55
CA THR A 268 -17.70 24.59 54.13
C THR A 268 -18.75 24.38 53.02
N ASN A 269 -19.34 25.44 52.47
CA ASN A 269 -20.22 25.41 51.29
C ASN A 269 -19.45 25.61 49.98
#